data_AF-A0A509LI53-F1
#
_entry.id   AF-A0A509LI53-F1
#
_cell.length_a   1.000
_cell.length_b   1.000
_cell.length_c   1.000
_cell.angle_alpha   90.00
_cell.angle_beta   90.00
_cell.angle_gamma   90.00
#
_symmetry.space_group_name_H-M   'P 1'
#
loop_
_entity.id
_entity.type
_entity.pdbx_description
1 polymer ?
#
loop_
_entity_poly.entity_id
_entity_poly.type
_entity_poly.pdbx_seq_one_letter_code
_entity_poly.pdbx_strand_id
1 'polypeptide(L)'
;MAIALDLKNTNHKFEKQNPVTIIKGKKAYDVLKCSCGISGKRYGFTDTIWLDGRISKKKANNCPDCIGIKAIEITQCTAVGKAFENLKPGTIHTVIDAPEGANNNGGVWVMGEGEPVKVLHREYKDSPCPEDIK
;
A
#
# COMPACT_ATOMS: atom_id res chain seq x y z
N MET A 1 4.78 10.38 -23.14
CA MET A 1 3.71 11.26 -22.62
C MET A 1 3.96 11.46 -21.15
N ALA A 2 3.91 12.70 -20.66
CA ALA A 2 3.89 12.93 -19.21
C ALA A 2 2.55 12.43 -18.67
N ILE A 3 2.58 11.70 -17.57
CA ILE A 3 1.36 11.21 -16.91
C ILE A 3 1.10 12.13 -15.73
N ALA A 4 -0.12 12.68 -15.67
CA ALA A 4 -0.60 13.42 -14.52
C ALA A 4 -1.35 12.46 -13.58
N LEU A 5 -0.99 12.48 -12.30
CA LEU A 5 -1.67 11.75 -11.24
C LEU A 5 -2.25 12.73 -10.23
N ASP A 6 -3.39 12.37 -9.66
CA ASP A 6 -4.02 13.11 -8.57
C ASP A 6 -3.54 12.54 -7.21
N LEU A 7 -2.99 13.40 -6.35
CA LEU A 7 -2.43 13.07 -5.03
C LEU A 7 -3.46 12.47 -4.07
N LYS A 8 -4.74 12.84 -4.21
CA LYS A 8 -5.80 12.35 -3.31
C LYS A 8 -6.34 11.00 -3.76
N ASN A 9 -6.34 10.76 -5.07
CA ASN A 9 -6.90 9.55 -5.68
C ASN A 9 -5.84 8.55 -6.15
N THR A 10 -4.59 8.67 -5.68
CA THR A 10 -3.49 7.79 -6.09
C THR A 10 -3.14 6.77 -5.00
N ASN A 11 -2.89 5.53 -5.43
CA ASN A 11 -2.41 4.45 -4.55
C ASN A 11 -0.91 4.57 -4.21
N HIS A 12 -0.32 5.75 -4.42
CA HIS A 12 1.11 6.00 -4.23
C HIS A 12 1.31 6.94 -3.05
N LYS A 13 2.05 6.48 -2.04
CA LYS A 13 2.51 7.34 -0.93
C LYS A 13 3.68 8.19 -1.43
N PHE A 14 3.39 9.42 -1.86
CA PHE A 14 4.39 10.36 -2.35
C PHE A 14 4.91 11.25 -1.21
N GLU A 15 6.22 11.27 -1.04
CA GLU A 15 6.89 12.11 -0.06
C GLU A 15 7.72 13.20 -0.73
N LYS A 16 7.67 14.41 -0.16
CA LYS A 16 8.44 15.55 -0.63
C LYS A 16 9.93 15.31 -0.35
N GLN A 17 10.74 15.34 -1.39
CA GLN A 17 12.19 15.10 -1.27
C GLN A 17 12.97 16.39 -1.01
N ASN A 18 12.46 17.52 -1.48
CA ASN A 18 13.14 18.81 -1.36
C ASN A 18 12.68 19.56 -0.09
N PRO A 19 13.60 20.05 0.76
CA PRO A 19 13.22 20.83 1.94
C PRO A 19 12.50 22.13 1.52
N VAL A 20 13.03 22.80 0.49
CA VAL A 20 12.50 24.06 -0.05
C VAL A 20 12.06 23.88 -1.49
N THR A 21 11.01 24.60 -1.90
CA THR A 21 10.47 24.56 -3.27
C THR A 21 11.53 25.00 -4.28
N ILE A 22 11.70 24.22 -5.34
CA ILE A 22 12.71 24.46 -6.36
C ILE A 22 12.13 25.45 -7.38
N ILE A 23 12.85 26.54 -7.62
CA ILE A 23 12.49 27.54 -8.63
C ILE A 23 13.46 27.39 -9.80
N LYS A 24 12.95 26.97 -10.97
CA LYS A 24 13.71 27.01 -12.23
C LYS A 24 13.00 27.90 -13.23
N GLY A 25 13.61 29.04 -13.53
CA GLY A 25 13.01 30.06 -14.39
C GLY A 25 11.70 30.57 -13.80
N LYS A 26 10.62 30.51 -14.59
CA LYS A 26 9.27 30.95 -14.18
C LYS A 26 8.44 29.86 -13.48
N LYS A 27 9.02 28.68 -13.19
CA LYS A 27 8.27 27.54 -12.62
C LYS A 27 8.84 27.16 -11.26
N ALA A 28 7.99 27.21 -10.25
CA ALA A 28 8.25 26.69 -8.91
C ALA A 28 7.62 25.29 -8.79
N TYR A 29 8.42 24.31 -8.34
CA TYR A 29 7.95 22.94 -8.16
C TYR A 29 8.61 22.24 -6.99
N ASP A 30 7.88 21.27 -6.45
CA ASP A 30 8.38 20.31 -5.50
C ASP A 30 8.62 18.97 -6.19
N VAL A 31 9.66 18.26 -5.77
CA VAL A 31 9.94 16.90 -6.23
C VAL A 31 9.37 15.93 -5.22
N LEU A 32 8.44 15.10 -5.69
CA LEU A 32 7.79 14.07 -4.92
C LEU A 32 8.31 12.72 -5.38
N LYS A 33 8.66 11.85 -4.44
CA LYS A 33 9.10 10.49 -4.73
C LYS A 33 8.27 9.52 -3.92
N CYS A 34 7.80 8.47 -4.59
CA CYS A 34 7.15 7.35 -3.93
C CYS A 34 8.21 6.29 -3.59
N SER A 35 7.97 5.51 -2.53
CA SER A 35 8.81 4.37 -2.14
C SER A 35 9.04 3.39 -3.29
N CYS A 36 8.04 3.21 -4.18
CA CYS A 36 8.15 2.34 -5.36
C CYS A 36 9.12 2.81 -6.47
N GLY A 37 9.81 3.92 -6.23
CA GLY A 37 10.84 4.48 -7.09
C GLY A 37 10.31 5.39 -8.20
N ILE A 38 9.00 5.60 -8.33
CA ILE A 38 8.50 6.65 -9.22
C ILE A 38 8.69 8.02 -8.58
N SER A 39 8.99 9.00 -9.42
CA SER A 39 9.14 10.40 -9.00
C SER A 39 8.37 11.31 -9.94
N GLY A 40 7.96 12.46 -9.43
CA GLY A 40 7.24 13.45 -10.18
C GLY A 40 7.39 14.84 -9.59
N LYS A 41 6.91 15.82 -10.36
CA LYS A 41 6.96 17.24 -10.01
C LYS A 41 5.56 17.72 -9.71
N ARG A 42 5.37 18.36 -8.57
CA ARG A 42 4.15 19.11 -8.24
C ARG A 42 4.44 20.59 -8.40
N TYR A 43 3.60 21.28 -9.17
CA TYR A 43 3.73 22.72 -9.36
C TYR A 43 2.76 23.44 -8.42
N GLY A 44 3.28 24.37 -7.61
CA GLY A 44 2.49 25.06 -6.58
C GLY A 44 1.88 24.11 -5.54
N PHE A 45 0.71 24.50 -5.02
CA PHE A 45 -0.07 23.73 -4.03
C PHE A 45 -1.17 22.88 -4.67
N THR A 46 -0.94 22.40 -5.89
CA THR A 46 -1.92 21.57 -6.61
C THR A 46 -1.90 20.13 -6.11
N ASP A 47 -3.04 19.45 -6.19
CA ASP A 47 -3.11 18.00 -5.95
C ASP A 47 -2.62 17.19 -7.15
N THR A 48 -1.95 17.79 -8.14
CA THR A 48 -1.51 17.09 -9.35
C THR A 48 0.00 16.89 -9.37
N ILE A 49 0.42 15.63 -9.56
CA ILE A 49 1.82 15.26 -9.77
C ILE A 49 2.04 14.92 -11.24
N TRP A 50 3.07 15.52 -11.81
CA TRP A 50 3.55 15.21 -13.15
C TRP A 50 4.71 14.22 -13.05
N LEU A 51 4.46 12.97 -13.41
CA LEU A 51 5.46 11.92 -13.35
C LEU A 51 6.63 12.19 -14.31
N ASP A 52 7.85 11.95 -13.84
CA ASP A 52 9.07 12.13 -14.62
C ASP A 52 9.44 10.83 -15.36
N GLY A 53 9.81 10.95 -16.65
CA GLY A 53 10.26 9.82 -17.47
C GLY A 53 9.14 9.02 -18.17
N ARG A 54 9.51 7.83 -18.67
CA ARG A 54 8.61 6.88 -19.34
C ARG A 54 8.10 5.84 -18.34
N ILE A 55 7.06 6.19 -17.59
CA ILE A 55 6.39 5.26 -16.66
C ILE A 55 5.22 4.58 -17.38
N SER A 56 5.05 3.27 -17.18
CA SER A 56 3.91 2.54 -17.74
C SER A 56 2.61 2.94 -17.03
N LYS A 57 1.48 3.00 -17.75
CA LYS A 57 0.17 3.31 -17.14
C LYS A 57 -0.14 2.40 -15.95
N LYS A 58 0.27 1.12 -16.02
CA LYS A 58 0.13 0.15 -14.93
C LYS A 58 0.89 0.59 -13.68
N LYS A 59 2.16 1.00 -13.79
CA LYS A 59 2.98 1.44 -12.66
C LYS A 59 2.62 2.83 -12.15
N ALA A 60 1.99 3.67 -12.97
CA ALA A 60 1.45 4.96 -12.55
C ALA A 60 0.15 4.81 -11.73
N ASN A 61 -0.67 3.79 -12.03
CA ASN A 61 -1.91 3.55 -11.32
C ASN A 61 -1.75 2.63 -10.11
N ASN A 62 -0.79 1.71 -10.17
CA ASN A 62 -0.54 0.71 -9.14
C ASN A 62 0.88 0.85 -8.61
N CYS A 63 0.99 1.09 -7.30
CA CYS A 63 2.27 1.17 -6.61
C CYS A 63 2.80 -0.24 -6.30
N PRO A 64 4.01 -0.62 -6.78
CA PRO A 64 4.57 -1.92 -6.47
C PRO A 64 5.25 -2.02 -5.10
N ASP A 65 5.67 -0.92 -4.46
CA ASP A 65 6.19 -1.01 -3.07
C ASP A 65 5.08 -1.27 -2.05
N CYS A 66 3.83 -1.01 -2.46
CA CYS A 66 2.64 -1.47 -1.78
C CYS A 66 2.45 -2.99 -1.86
N ILE A 67 3.36 -3.73 -2.52
CA ILE A 67 3.33 -5.19 -2.70
C ILE A 67 4.16 -5.92 -1.63
N GLY A 68 4.86 -5.21 -0.74
CA GLY A 68 5.75 -5.85 0.26
C GLY A 68 5.05 -6.40 1.51
N ILE A 69 3.88 -5.87 1.85
CA ILE A 69 3.11 -6.30 3.03
C ILE A 69 1.66 -6.33 2.58
N LYS A 70 1.17 -7.48 2.11
CA LYS A 70 -0.26 -7.67 1.89
C LYS A 70 -0.93 -7.56 3.24
N ALA A 71 -1.52 -6.41 3.52
CA ALA A 71 -2.41 -6.27 4.65
C ALA A 71 -3.80 -6.74 4.19
N ILE A 72 -4.41 -7.62 4.95
CA ILE A 72 -5.76 -8.07 4.70
C ILE A 72 -6.66 -7.51 5.78
N GLU A 73 -7.85 -7.07 5.38
CA GLU A 73 -8.90 -6.74 6.33
C GLU A 73 -9.84 -7.94 6.42
N ILE A 74 -10.05 -8.45 7.64
CA ILE A 74 -10.96 -9.56 7.88
C ILE A 74 -12.39 -9.07 7.66
N THR A 75 -13.13 -9.72 6.77
CA THR A 75 -14.54 -9.37 6.49
C THR A 75 -15.48 -10.22 7.33
N GLN A 76 -15.16 -11.49 7.48
CA GLN A 76 -15.90 -12.46 8.28
C GLN A 76 -14.91 -13.54 8.72
N CYS A 77 -14.85 -13.84 10.01
CA CYS A 77 -14.11 -14.99 10.51
C CYS A 77 -15.12 -15.96 11.11
N THR A 78 -15.24 -17.14 10.50
CA THR A 78 -16.11 -18.21 11.01
C THR A 78 -15.37 -19.21 11.90
N ALA A 79 -14.05 -19.06 12.00
CA ALA A 79 -13.21 -19.92 12.82
C ALA A 79 -13.45 -19.66 14.32
N VAL A 80 -13.43 -20.74 15.10
CA VAL A 80 -13.58 -20.69 16.56
C VAL A 80 -12.29 -21.18 17.18
N GLY A 81 -11.62 -20.32 17.95
CA GLY A 81 -10.40 -20.65 18.68
C GLY A 81 -9.72 -19.41 19.25
N LYS A 82 -8.95 -19.58 20.33
CA LYS A 82 -8.23 -18.47 21.00
C LYS A 82 -7.31 -17.71 20.04
N ALA A 83 -6.63 -18.44 19.16
CA ALA A 83 -5.74 -17.85 18.16
C ALA A 83 -6.47 -16.94 17.14
N PHE A 84 -7.80 -17.04 17.01
CA PHE A 84 -8.63 -16.20 16.13
C PHE A 84 -9.35 -15.07 16.88
N GLU A 85 -9.18 -14.92 18.20
CA GLU A 85 -9.86 -13.87 18.97
C GLU A 85 -9.49 -12.45 18.53
N ASN A 86 -8.29 -12.26 17.97
CA ASN A 86 -7.85 -10.99 17.39
C ASN A 86 -8.34 -10.75 15.95
N LEU A 87 -8.83 -11.78 15.25
CA LEU A 87 -9.29 -11.71 13.85
C LEU A 87 -10.77 -11.34 13.77
N LYS A 88 -11.09 -10.13 14.19
CA LYS A 88 -12.46 -9.61 14.19
C LYS A 88 -12.79 -8.96 12.84
N PRO A 89 -14.06 -9.00 12.39
CA PRO A 89 -14.47 -8.24 11.22
C PRO A 89 -14.06 -6.76 11.32
N GLY A 90 -13.37 -6.26 10.30
CA GLY A 90 -12.83 -4.89 10.24
C GLY A 90 -11.41 -4.71 10.80
N THR A 91 -10.77 -5.77 11.34
CA THR A 91 -9.37 -5.69 11.75
C THR A 91 -8.42 -5.92 10.57
N ILE A 92 -7.31 -5.19 10.56
CA ILE A 92 -6.28 -5.26 9.54
C ILE A 92 -5.11 -6.09 10.07
N HIS A 93 -4.73 -7.12 9.32
CA HIS A 93 -3.64 -8.02 9.67
C HIS A 93 -2.60 -8.09 8.57
N THR A 94 -1.34 -8.12 8.96
CA THR A 94 -0.21 -8.34 8.07
C THR A 94 -0.12 -9.81 7.67
N VAL A 95 -0.03 -10.07 6.37
CA VAL A 95 0.26 -11.42 5.86
C VAL A 95 1.70 -11.80 6.18
N ILE A 96 1.86 -12.96 6.82
CA ILE A 96 3.14 -13.60 7.13
C ILE A 96 3.38 -14.77 6.18
N ASP A 97 4.63 -15.23 6.12
CA ASP A 97 4.98 -16.45 5.39
C ASP A 97 4.37 -17.68 6.07
N ALA A 98 4.11 -18.73 5.27
CA ALA A 98 3.63 -20.00 5.81
C ALA A 98 4.64 -20.58 6.81
N PRO A 99 4.18 -21.06 7.98
CA PRO A 99 5.04 -21.82 8.88
C PRO A 99 5.55 -23.11 8.21
N GLU A 100 6.67 -23.62 8.69
CA GLU A 100 7.37 -24.77 8.10
C GLU A 100 6.43 -25.99 8.01
N GLY A 101 6.28 -26.56 6.80
CA GLY A 101 5.39 -27.69 6.53
C GLY A 101 3.93 -27.33 6.22
N ALA A 102 3.57 -26.03 6.17
CA ALA A 102 2.21 -25.59 5.88
C ALA A 102 2.02 -25.12 4.43
N ASN A 103 0.84 -25.40 3.86
CA ASN A 103 0.53 -25.05 2.47
C ASN A 103 -0.08 -23.65 2.35
N ASN A 104 0.40 -22.88 1.36
CA ASN A 104 -0.16 -21.58 0.98
C ASN A 104 -1.42 -21.65 0.12
N ASN A 105 -1.89 -22.85 -0.23
CA ASN A 105 -3.02 -22.98 -1.13
C ASN A 105 -4.36 -22.63 -0.45
N GLY A 106 -5.19 -21.80 -1.08
CA GLY A 106 -6.55 -21.49 -0.60
C GLY A 106 -6.67 -20.44 0.51
N GLY A 107 -5.59 -19.79 0.94
CA GLY A 107 -5.65 -18.72 1.94
C GLY A 107 -4.34 -17.96 2.10
N VAL A 108 -4.31 -17.03 3.04
CA VAL A 108 -3.11 -16.32 3.49
C VAL A 108 -2.88 -16.58 4.98
N TRP A 109 -1.64 -16.49 5.40
CA TRP A 109 -1.27 -16.64 6.80
C TRP A 109 -1.16 -15.28 7.45
N VAL A 110 -1.68 -15.15 8.67
CA VAL A 110 -1.59 -13.93 9.49
C VAL A 110 -1.20 -14.32 10.90
N MET A 111 -0.64 -13.35 11.64
CA MET A 111 -0.37 -13.55 13.06
C MET A 111 -1.67 -13.47 13.86
N GLY A 112 -2.09 -14.61 14.41
CA GLY A 112 -3.18 -14.69 15.38
C GLY A 112 -2.70 -14.32 16.78
N GLU A 113 -3.51 -14.64 17.78
CA GLU A 113 -3.12 -14.44 19.18
C GLU A 113 -2.13 -15.53 19.62
N GLY A 114 -0.84 -15.21 19.56
CA GLY A 114 0.26 -16.08 19.98
C GLY A 114 0.72 -17.10 18.96
N GLU A 115 -0.09 -17.40 17.93
CA GLU A 115 0.22 -18.42 16.92
C GLU A 115 -0.17 -17.97 15.49
N PRO A 116 0.56 -18.43 14.45
CA PRO A 116 0.23 -18.15 13.06
C PRO A 116 -1.04 -18.90 12.63
N VAL A 117 -2.00 -18.18 12.07
CA VAL A 117 -3.30 -18.73 11.65
C VAL A 117 -3.54 -18.45 10.17
N LYS A 118 -4.31 -19.34 9.53
CA LYS A 118 -4.63 -19.23 8.11
C LYS A 118 -6.04 -18.69 7.91
N VAL A 119 -6.15 -17.64 7.12
CA VAL A 119 -7.43 -17.03 6.73
C VAL A 119 -7.75 -17.41 5.29
N LEU A 120 -8.98 -17.85 5.04
CA LEU A 120 -9.39 -18.31 3.72
C LEU A 120 -9.72 -17.13 2.80
N HIS A 121 -9.54 -17.28 1.48
CA HIS A 121 -9.78 -16.20 0.47
C HIS A 121 -11.19 -15.57 0.50
N ARG A 122 -12.16 -16.20 1.17
CA ARG A 122 -13.55 -15.72 1.30
C ARG A 122 -13.80 -14.94 2.60
N GLU A 123 -12.81 -14.89 3.48
CA GLU A 123 -12.89 -14.35 4.85
C GLU A 123 -12.15 -13.01 5.00
N TYR A 124 -11.48 -12.54 3.95
CA TYR A 124 -10.77 -11.27 3.94
C TYR A 124 -10.88 -10.56 2.59
N LYS A 125 -10.57 -9.26 2.60
CA LYS A 125 -10.36 -8.45 1.40
C LYS A 125 -8.95 -7.87 1.43
N ASP A 126 -8.36 -7.64 0.26
CA ASP A 126 -7.11 -6.90 0.15
C ASP A 126 -7.34 -5.48 0.67
N SER A 127 -6.64 -5.10 1.74
CA SER A 127 -6.66 -3.72 2.22
C SER A 127 -5.68 -2.90 1.39
N PRO A 128 -6.01 -1.65 1.02
CA PRO A 128 -4.98 -0.71 0.61
C PRO A 128 -3.95 -0.61 1.73
N CYS A 129 -2.71 -0.32 1.32
CA CYS A 129 -1.56 -0.25 2.21
C CYS A 129 -1.90 0.40 3.53
N PRO A 130 -1.44 -0.17 4.66
CA PRO A 130 -1.72 0.38 5.97
C PRO A 130 -1.22 1.83 5.98
N GLU A 131 -2.16 2.76 5.85
CA GLU A 131 -2.00 4.10 6.36
C GLU A 131 -1.69 3.91 7.83
N ASP A 132 -0.45 4.24 8.18
CA ASP A 132 -0.06 4.72 9.49
C ASP A 132 -0.89 4.14 10.65
N ILE A 133 -0.54 2.93 11.11
CA ILE A 133 -0.84 2.53 12.50
C ILE A 133 -0.06 3.52 13.37
N LYS A 134 -0.72 4.62 13.73
CA LYS A 134 -0.30 5.56 14.77
C LYS A 134 -0.69 5.04 16.14
#